data_AF-A0A7S1MTZ4-F1
#
_entry.id   AF-A0A7S1MTZ4-F1
#
_cell.length_a   1.000
_cell.length_b   1.000
_cell.length_c   1.000
_cell.angle_alpha   90.00
_cell.angle_beta   90.00
_cell.angle_gamma   90.00
#
_symmetry.space_group_name_H-M   'P 1'
#
loop_
_entity.id
_entity.type
_entity.pdbx_description
1 polymer ?
#
loop_
_entity_poly.entity_id
_entity_poly.type
_entity_poly.pdbx_seq_one_letter_code
_entity_poly.pdbx_strand_id
1 'polypeptide(L)'
;ERGGGRGTRGQGQVMASLGMMRRFVLLLCLSSLASAGHFKYGTLGWKHLGMNSVEFTLESAWATDYGPYMSQGTGGQVTVGDVIRIQGLGNPVLEFGDGESAIVKARVTSVDPSLMVWVGTSTVLHQYPSPRNVTSGEAWGAGFTGCCRSDGLLGGGGGDTQLLHSIW
;
A
#
# COMPACT_ATOMS: atom_id res chain seq x y z
N GLU A 1 -58.10 70.92 10.40
CA GLU A 1 -58.74 70.23 9.26
C GLU A 1 -58.03 68.90 9.00
N ARG A 2 -58.82 67.85 8.69
CA ARG A 2 -58.55 66.67 7.84
C ARG A 2 -57.13 66.05 7.91
N GLY A 3 -56.88 64.77 8.21
CA GLY A 3 -57.72 63.57 8.20
C GLY A 3 -56.92 62.40 7.60
N GLY A 4 -57.17 61.17 8.06
CA GLY A 4 -56.88 59.89 7.37
C GLY A 4 -55.40 59.46 7.27
N GLY A 5 -55.00 58.19 7.38
CA GLY A 5 -55.75 56.95 7.43
C GLY A 5 -54.79 55.76 7.62
N ARG A 6 -55.35 54.64 8.08
CA ARG A 6 -54.70 53.32 8.24
C ARG A 6 -54.14 52.79 6.91
N GLY A 7 -53.01 52.11 6.99
CA GLY A 7 -52.54 51.17 5.98
C GLY A 7 -51.84 49.97 6.62
N THR A 8 -52.58 48.91 6.90
CA THR A 8 -52.08 47.56 7.19
C THR A 8 -51.75 46.85 5.87
N ARG A 9 -50.55 46.27 5.75
CA ARG A 9 -50.13 45.28 4.73
C ARG A 9 -48.66 44.93 5.04
N GLY A 10 -48.21 43.69 5.15
CA GLY A 10 -48.82 42.38 5.09
C GLY A 10 -47.68 41.40 5.40
N GLN A 11 -47.93 40.44 6.28
CA GLN A 11 -47.05 39.28 6.45
C GLN A 11 -47.06 38.49 5.15
N GLY A 12 -45.90 38.42 4.49
CA GLY A 12 -45.64 37.55 3.34
C GLY A 12 -44.50 36.61 3.69
N GLN A 13 -44.85 35.37 4.04
CA GLN A 13 -43.92 34.25 4.17
C GLN A 13 -43.16 34.03 2.87
N VAL A 14 -41.85 33.80 2.94
CA VAL A 14 -41.19 32.78 2.11
C VAL A 14 -40.15 32.06 2.97
N MET A 15 -40.62 31.17 3.85
CA MET A 15 -39.79 30.10 4.39
C MET A 15 -39.71 29.00 3.34
N ALA A 16 -38.67 29.02 2.50
CA ALA A 16 -38.33 27.88 1.64
C ALA A 16 -36.88 27.95 1.17
N SER A 17 -35.91 27.63 2.05
CA SER A 17 -34.56 27.24 1.60
C SER A 17 -33.78 26.45 2.66
N LEU A 18 -34.40 25.40 3.22
CA LEU A 18 -33.72 24.44 4.11
C LEU A 18 -33.85 22.98 3.64
N GLY A 19 -34.20 22.76 2.37
CA GLY A 19 -34.49 21.42 1.82
C GLY A 19 -33.38 20.80 0.97
N MET A 20 -32.28 21.52 0.66
CA MET A 20 -31.33 21.09 -0.39
C MET A 20 -29.88 20.93 0.06
N MET A 21 -29.61 20.93 1.38
CA MET A 21 -28.26 20.64 1.93
C MET A 21 -28.13 19.29 2.66
N ARG A 22 -29.22 18.52 2.80
CA ARG A 22 -29.18 17.24 3.54
C ARG A 22 -28.98 16.01 2.65
N ARG A 23 -29.16 16.13 1.33
CA ARG A 23 -28.96 15.03 0.37
C ARG A 23 -27.54 14.95 -0.22
N PHE A 24 -26.73 16.01 -0.09
CA PHE A 24 -25.35 16.03 -0.58
C PHE A 24 -24.33 15.43 0.40
N VAL A 25 -24.63 15.44 1.70
CA VAL A 25 -23.73 14.91 2.74
C VAL A 25 -23.73 13.37 2.76
N LEU A 26 -24.81 12.73 2.31
CA LEU A 26 -24.94 11.27 2.31
C LEU A 26 -24.29 10.58 1.10
N LEU A 27 -24.00 11.32 0.02
CA LEU A 27 -23.31 10.77 -1.17
C LEU A 27 -21.78 10.77 -1.04
N LEU A 28 -21.20 11.64 -0.22
CA LEU A 28 -19.75 11.74 -0.02
C LEU A 28 -19.16 10.62 0.85
N CYS A 29 -19.97 9.96 1.69
CA CYS A 29 -19.51 8.87 2.55
C CYS A 29 -19.43 7.49 1.85
N LEU A 30 -19.91 7.35 0.61
CA LEU A 30 -19.84 6.09 -0.15
C LEU A 30 -18.59 5.98 -1.03
N SER A 31 -17.76 7.02 -1.09
CA SER A 31 -16.62 7.14 -2.00
C SER A 31 -15.30 6.55 -1.46
N SER A 32 -15.28 6.09 -0.20
CA SER A 32 -14.01 5.84 0.51
C SER A 32 -13.55 4.38 0.54
N LEU A 33 -14.25 3.46 -0.14
CA LEU A 33 -13.79 2.06 -0.28
C LEU A 33 -12.93 1.89 -1.55
N ALA A 34 -12.04 2.85 -1.82
CA ALA A 34 -10.93 2.59 -2.71
C ALA A 34 -10.00 1.64 -1.95
N SER A 35 -10.17 0.33 -2.18
CA SER A 35 -9.28 -0.73 -1.72
C SER A 35 -7.91 -0.53 -2.34
N ALA A 36 -7.10 0.36 -1.75
CA ALA A 36 -5.72 0.61 -2.15
C ALA A 36 -4.78 -0.55 -1.76
N GLY A 37 -5.31 -1.65 -1.22
CA GLY A 37 -4.57 -2.83 -0.80
C GLY A 37 -4.08 -3.68 -1.96
N HIS A 38 -3.05 -3.22 -2.68
CA HIS A 38 -2.37 -4.01 -3.72
C HIS A 38 -1.47 -5.08 -3.09
N PHE A 39 -0.86 -4.79 -1.95
CA PHE A 39 -0.17 -5.78 -1.13
C PHE A 39 -1.16 -6.49 -0.21
N LYS A 40 -1.10 -7.83 -0.14
CA LYS A 40 -1.95 -8.63 0.76
C LYS A 40 -1.18 -9.08 1.99
N TYR A 41 -0.09 -9.79 1.77
CA TYR A 41 0.79 -10.31 2.82
C TYR A 41 2.14 -10.69 2.21
N GLY A 42 3.14 -10.89 3.07
CA GLY A 42 4.43 -11.39 2.65
C GLY A 42 5.27 -11.87 3.82
N THR A 43 6.31 -12.63 3.52
CA THR A 43 7.30 -13.13 4.47
C THR A 43 8.68 -12.89 3.91
N LEU A 44 9.54 -12.26 4.70
CA LEU A 44 10.94 -12.01 4.38
C LEU A 44 11.81 -13.02 5.13
N GLY A 45 12.48 -13.88 4.38
CA GLY A 45 13.53 -14.77 4.87
C GLY A 45 14.90 -14.29 4.43
N TRP A 46 15.94 -14.75 5.10
CA TRP A 46 17.31 -14.49 4.70
C TRP A 46 18.22 -15.68 4.98
N LYS A 47 19.33 -15.77 4.23
CA LYS A 47 20.36 -16.80 4.38
C LYS A 47 21.75 -16.20 4.21
N HIS A 48 22.67 -16.53 5.13
CA HIS A 48 24.09 -16.18 4.95
C HIS A 48 24.72 -17.00 3.83
N LEU A 49 25.48 -16.32 2.96
CA LEU A 49 26.26 -16.97 1.92
C LEU A 49 27.77 -17.03 2.24
N GLY A 50 28.20 -16.35 3.30
CA GLY A 50 29.60 -16.29 3.76
C GLY A 50 30.07 -14.84 3.96
N MET A 51 31.11 -14.65 4.77
CA MET A 51 31.67 -13.34 5.15
C MET A 51 30.59 -12.33 5.59
N ASN A 52 30.22 -11.42 4.68
CA ASN A 52 29.32 -10.30 4.83
C ASN A 52 28.25 -10.29 3.72
N SER A 53 28.00 -11.43 3.06
CA SER A 53 26.99 -11.60 2.01
C SER A 53 25.73 -12.29 2.53
N VAL A 54 24.56 -11.78 2.13
CA VAL A 54 23.24 -12.31 2.52
C VAL A 54 22.36 -12.44 1.28
N GLU A 55 21.65 -13.56 1.18
CA GLU A 55 20.54 -13.75 0.25
C GLU A 55 19.23 -13.51 0.98
N PHE A 56 18.47 -12.52 0.51
CA PHE A 56 17.11 -12.26 0.96
C PHE A 56 16.11 -12.93 0.03
N THR A 57 15.08 -13.54 0.62
CA THR A 57 13.97 -14.13 -0.12
C THR A 57 12.67 -13.55 0.41
N LEU A 58 11.95 -12.82 -0.44
CA LEU A 58 10.63 -12.30 -0.15
C LEU A 58 9.60 -13.13 -0.90
N GLU A 59 8.74 -13.83 -0.17
CA GLU A 59 7.48 -14.36 -0.71
C GLU A 59 6.37 -13.38 -0.40
N SER A 60 5.61 -12.95 -1.41
CA SER A 60 4.60 -11.91 -1.24
C SER A 60 3.41 -12.14 -2.16
N ALA A 61 2.23 -11.74 -1.67
CA ALA A 61 0.95 -11.86 -2.35
C ALA A 61 0.37 -10.49 -2.67
N TRP A 62 -0.19 -10.37 -3.87
CA TRP A 62 -0.58 -9.10 -4.47
C TRP A 62 -1.91 -9.20 -5.20
N ALA A 63 -2.63 -8.09 -5.33
CA ALA A 63 -3.85 -8.02 -6.11
C ALA A 63 -3.56 -8.18 -7.62
N THR A 64 -4.37 -8.96 -8.32
CA THR A 64 -4.19 -9.27 -9.75
C THR A 64 -4.73 -8.17 -10.66
N ASP A 65 -5.72 -7.42 -10.20
CA ASP A 65 -6.43 -6.36 -10.94
C ASP A 65 -5.73 -5.00 -10.92
N TYR A 66 -4.51 -4.93 -10.36
CA TYR A 66 -3.74 -3.69 -10.39
C TYR A 66 -3.13 -3.45 -11.77
N GLY A 67 -3.55 -2.36 -12.42
CA GLY A 67 -3.16 -2.00 -13.79
C GLY A 67 -1.65 -2.11 -14.08
N PRO A 68 -0.77 -1.58 -13.22
CA PRO A 68 0.68 -1.72 -13.40
C PRO A 68 1.23 -3.15 -13.33
N TYR A 69 0.54 -4.11 -12.69
CA TYR A 69 0.96 -5.51 -12.75
C TYR A 69 0.47 -6.17 -14.03
N MET A 70 -0.78 -5.92 -14.40
CA MET A 70 -1.36 -6.42 -15.67
C MET A 70 -0.55 -5.95 -16.88
N SER A 71 -0.08 -4.70 -16.90
CA SER A 71 0.73 -4.17 -18.02
C SER A 71 2.12 -4.80 -18.13
N GLN A 72 2.61 -5.44 -17.07
CA GLN A 72 3.86 -6.19 -17.05
C GLN A 72 3.65 -7.68 -17.34
N GLY A 73 2.44 -8.18 -17.12
CA GLY A 73 2.08 -9.57 -17.33
C GLY A 73 1.92 -9.93 -18.80
N THR A 74 2.11 -11.21 -19.11
CA THR A 74 2.01 -11.72 -20.48
C THR A 74 0.58 -11.57 -21.01
N GLY A 75 0.42 -10.85 -22.12
CA GLY A 75 -0.90 -10.65 -22.74
C GLY A 75 -1.83 -9.70 -21.96
N GLY A 76 -1.28 -8.87 -21.06
CA GLY A 76 -2.07 -7.96 -20.25
C GLY A 76 -2.70 -8.60 -19.01
N GLN A 77 -2.24 -9.80 -18.64
CA GLN A 77 -2.69 -10.52 -17.44
C GLN A 77 -1.48 -11.08 -16.70
N VAL A 78 -1.56 -11.14 -15.38
CA VAL A 78 -0.51 -11.77 -14.56
C VAL A 78 -0.62 -13.29 -14.70
N THR A 79 0.47 -13.92 -15.12
CA THR A 79 0.55 -15.38 -15.31
C THR A 79 1.76 -15.97 -14.57
N VAL A 80 1.68 -17.25 -14.22
CA VAL A 80 2.80 -17.96 -13.57
C VAL A 80 4.04 -17.92 -14.47
N GLY A 81 5.18 -17.56 -13.88
CA GLY A 81 6.44 -17.41 -14.57
C GLY A 81 6.80 -15.97 -14.96
N ASP A 82 5.81 -15.06 -15.01
CA ASP A 82 6.05 -13.63 -15.22
C ASP A 82 7.00 -13.08 -14.15
N VAL A 83 7.80 -12.06 -14.51
CA VAL A 83 8.64 -11.33 -13.56
C VAL A 83 8.11 -9.92 -13.46
N ILE A 84 7.43 -9.64 -12.34
CA ILE A 84 6.75 -8.39 -12.11
C ILE A 84 7.60 -7.52 -11.19
N ARG A 85 7.95 -6.32 -11.66
CA ARG A 85 8.45 -5.25 -10.79
C ARG A 85 7.29 -4.82 -9.91
N ILE A 86 7.45 -4.98 -8.60
CA ILE A 86 6.44 -4.60 -7.63
C ILE A 86 6.34 -3.07 -7.61
N GLN A 87 5.11 -2.57 -7.60
CA GLN A 87 4.75 -1.15 -7.68
C GLN A 87 3.55 -0.90 -6.77
N GLY A 88 3.51 0.26 -6.12
CA GLY A 88 2.33 0.80 -5.44
C GLY A 88 2.31 2.32 -5.58
N LEU A 89 1.71 3.04 -4.62
CA LEU A 89 1.85 4.51 -4.53
C LEU A 89 3.32 4.94 -4.37
N GLY A 90 4.13 4.13 -3.70
CA GLY A 90 5.59 4.15 -3.75
C GLY A 90 6.13 2.84 -4.36
N ASN A 91 7.40 2.83 -4.76
CA ASN A 91 8.06 1.59 -5.15
C ASN A 91 8.40 0.79 -3.88
N PRO A 92 7.90 -0.44 -3.70
CA PRO A 92 8.33 -1.24 -2.57
C PRO A 92 9.81 -1.59 -2.71
N VAL A 93 10.57 -1.37 -1.64
CA VAL A 93 12.00 -1.61 -1.62
C VAL A 93 12.38 -2.51 -0.45
N LEU A 94 13.44 -3.28 -0.64
CA LEU A 94 14.13 -3.96 0.42
C LEU A 94 15.27 -3.05 0.88
N GLU A 95 15.22 -2.60 2.13
CA GLU A 95 16.22 -1.77 2.79
C GLU A 95 17.16 -2.67 3.58
N PHE A 96 18.47 -2.52 3.42
CA PHE A 96 19.44 -3.44 4.03
C PHE A 96 20.01 -2.95 5.37
N GLY A 97 19.73 -1.69 5.74
CA GLY A 97 20.19 -1.08 6.99
C GLY A 97 21.59 -0.46 6.94
N ASP A 98 22.25 -0.50 5.79
CA ASP A 98 23.56 0.13 5.52
C ASP A 98 23.46 1.37 4.62
N GLY A 99 22.23 1.81 4.34
CA GLY A 99 21.95 2.92 3.43
C GLY A 99 21.66 2.47 1.99
N GLU A 100 21.86 1.20 1.65
CA GLU A 100 21.47 0.65 0.36
C GLU A 100 20.05 0.07 0.37
N SER A 101 19.45 0.02 -0.82
CA SER A 101 18.13 -0.59 -1.03
C SER A 101 18.00 -1.19 -2.43
N ALA A 102 17.08 -2.15 -2.58
CA ALA A 102 16.77 -2.79 -3.85
C ALA A 102 15.27 -2.75 -4.17
N ILE A 103 14.94 -2.45 -5.42
CA ILE A 103 13.57 -2.58 -5.92
C ILE A 103 13.23 -4.06 -6.06
N VAL A 104 12.11 -4.48 -5.49
CA VAL A 104 11.65 -5.86 -5.54
C VAL A 104 11.09 -6.22 -6.92
N LYS A 105 11.57 -7.34 -7.47
CA LYS A 105 11.00 -7.99 -8.65
C LYS A 105 10.61 -9.40 -8.27
N ALA A 106 9.31 -9.70 -8.30
CA ALA A 106 8.81 -11.03 -7.94
C ALA A 106 8.59 -11.86 -9.21
N ARG A 107 9.09 -13.09 -9.21
CA ARG A 107 8.65 -14.12 -10.14
C ARG A 107 7.31 -14.66 -9.64
N VAL A 108 6.29 -14.62 -10.48
CA VAL A 108 4.95 -15.15 -10.16
C VAL A 108 5.03 -16.66 -10.03
N THR A 109 4.66 -17.18 -8.87
CA THR A 109 4.66 -18.62 -8.55
C THR A 109 3.26 -19.21 -8.54
N SER A 110 2.23 -18.40 -8.23
CA SER A 110 0.83 -18.81 -8.32
C SER A 110 -0.09 -17.62 -8.63
N VAL A 111 -1.25 -17.92 -9.22
CA VAL A 111 -2.34 -16.97 -9.46
C VAL A 111 -3.65 -17.65 -9.06
N ASP A 112 -4.43 -17.00 -8.22
CA ASP A 112 -5.77 -17.42 -7.81
C ASP A 112 -6.80 -16.40 -8.32
N PRO A 113 -7.49 -16.70 -9.44
CA PRO A 113 -8.50 -15.81 -10.01
C PRO A 113 -9.72 -15.63 -9.11
N SER A 114 -10.01 -16.59 -8.22
CA SER A 114 -11.19 -16.53 -7.33
C SER A 114 -11.00 -15.51 -6.22
N LEU A 115 -9.76 -15.37 -5.73
CA LEU A 115 -9.38 -14.37 -4.73
C LEU A 115 -8.83 -13.09 -5.37
N MET A 116 -8.64 -13.08 -6.69
CA MET A 116 -7.95 -12.02 -7.43
C MET A 116 -6.55 -11.73 -6.86
N VAL A 117 -5.83 -12.78 -6.45
CA VAL A 117 -4.50 -12.68 -5.84
C VAL A 117 -3.49 -13.46 -6.65
N TRP A 118 -2.28 -12.94 -6.78
CA TRP A 118 -1.12 -13.69 -7.22
C TRP A 118 -0.03 -13.69 -6.16
N VAL A 119 0.74 -14.77 -6.09
CA VAL A 119 1.89 -14.91 -5.20
C VAL A 119 3.15 -14.93 -6.04
N GLY A 120 4.20 -14.31 -5.55
CA GLY A 120 5.51 -14.37 -6.18
C GLY A 120 6.66 -14.34 -5.19
N THR A 121 7.81 -14.77 -5.68
CA THR A 121 9.06 -14.85 -4.93
C THR A 121 10.10 -13.91 -5.54
N SER A 122 10.76 -13.13 -4.70
CA SER A 122 11.90 -12.28 -5.06
C SER A 122 13.13 -12.73 -4.29
N THR A 123 14.24 -12.93 -4.99
CA THR A 123 15.55 -13.22 -4.38
C THR A 123 16.47 -12.04 -4.64
N VAL A 124 17.10 -11.52 -3.58
CA VAL A 124 18.03 -10.39 -3.66
C VAL A 124 19.31 -10.75 -2.93
N LEU A 125 20.43 -10.67 -3.65
CA LEU A 125 21.75 -10.81 -3.05
C LEU A 125 22.26 -9.45 -2.62
N HIS A 126 22.72 -9.36 -1.37
CA HIS A 126 23.31 -8.16 -0.81
C HIS A 126 24.66 -8.45 -0.18
N GLN A 127 25.56 -7.48 -0.28
CA GLN A 127 26.93 -7.55 0.21
C GLN A 127 27.17 -6.39 1.15
N TYR A 128 27.15 -6.66 2.46
CA TYR A 128 27.42 -5.64 3.46
C TYR A 128 28.88 -5.18 3.43
N PRO A 129 29.19 -3.93 3.82
CA PRO A 129 30.58 -3.47 3.94
C PRO A 129 31.41 -4.25 4.96
N SER A 130 30.76 -4.77 6.01
CA SER A 130 31.38 -5.52 7.11
C SER A 130 30.40 -6.54 7.70
N PRO A 131 30.85 -7.56 8.44
CA PRO A 131 29.96 -8.55 9.05
C PRO A 131 28.97 -8.00 10.08
N ARG A 132 29.30 -6.87 10.73
CA ARG A 132 28.44 -6.13 11.67
C ARG A 132 28.43 -4.65 11.33
N ASN A 133 27.42 -3.92 11.80
CA ASN A 133 27.35 -2.48 11.69
C ASN A 133 28.48 -1.84 12.51
N VAL A 134 29.41 -1.14 11.85
CA VAL A 134 30.58 -0.54 12.50
C VAL A 134 30.25 0.64 13.41
N THR A 135 29.10 1.27 13.20
CA THR A 135 28.67 2.45 13.95
C THR A 135 27.96 2.05 15.23
N SER A 136 27.05 1.06 15.18
CA SER A 136 26.31 0.59 16.36
C SER A 136 26.98 -0.60 17.07
N GLY A 137 27.84 -1.36 16.39
CA GLY A 137 28.35 -2.64 16.86
C GLY A 137 27.35 -3.79 16.75
N GLU A 138 26.13 -3.51 16.30
CA GLU A 138 25.04 -4.47 16.22
C GLU A 138 25.00 -5.20 14.87
N ALA A 139 24.10 -6.18 14.81
CA ALA A 139 23.58 -6.78 13.60
C ALA A 139 23.15 -5.74 12.56
N TRP A 140 23.25 -6.08 11.27
CA TRP A 140 22.58 -5.28 10.25
C TRP A 140 21.08 -5.54 10.30
N GLY A 141 20.26 -4.49 10.24
CA GLY A 141 18.81 -4.62 10.18
C GLY A 141 18.31 -4.51 8.75
N ALA A 142 17.65 -5.52 8.23
CA ALA A 142 16.95 -5.40 6.95
C ALA A 142 15.44 -5.27 7.16
N GLY A 143 14.80 -4.53 6.26
CA GLY A 143 13.38 -4.30 6.25
C GLY A 143 12.83 -4.27 4.83
N PHE A 144 11.61 -4.74 4.65
CA PHE A 144 10.85 -4.48 3.44
C PHE A 144 9.94 -3.29 3.67
N THR A 145 9.90 -2.33 2.76
CA THR A 145 8.91 -1.25 2.77
C THR A 145 7.95 -1.46 1.62
N GLY A 146 6.66 -1.54 1.94
CA GLY A 146 5.58 -1.65 0.96
C GLY A 146 4.47 -0.69 1.33
N CYS A 147 4.06 0.17 0.39
CA CYS A 147 2.91 1.03 0.61
C CYS A 147 1.61 0.24 0.49
N CYS A 148 0.61 0.68 1.24
CA CYS A 148 -0.79 0.29 1.09
C CYS A 148 -1.08 -1.19 1.39
N ARG A 149 -0.82 -1.60 2.63
CA ARG A 149 -1.61 -2.69 3.23
C ARG A 149 -3.06 -2.21 3.30
N SER A 150 -4.03 -3.02 2.89
CA SER A 150 -5.44 -2.71 3.15
C SER A 150 -5.64 -2.60 4.66
N ASP A 151 -6.05 -1.43 5.14
CA ASP A 151 -6.40 -1.20 6.53
C ASP A 151 -7.40 -2.29 7.00
N GLY A 152 -7.04 -3.04 8.04
CA GLY A 152 -7.91 -4.09 8.61
C GLY A 152 -7.23 -5.43 8.92
N LEU A 153 -6.03 -5.69 8.41
CA LEU A 153 -5.24 -6.85 8.86
C LEU A 153 -4.47 -6.47 10.14
N LEU A 154 -5.12 -6.60 11.30
CA LEU A 154 -4.53 -6.38 12.63
C LEU A 154 -3.43 -7.41 12.90
N GLY A 155 -2.17 -6.99 12.72
CA GLY A 155 -0.98 -7.76 13.01
C GLY A 155 0.26 -6.95 12.65
N GLY A 156 0.65 -6.05 13.56
CA GLY A 156 1.90 -5.28 13.56
C GLY A 156 1.91 -3.99 12.72
N GLY A 157 1.71 -2.84 13.37
CA GLY A 157 2.14 -1.50 12.89
C GLY A 157 1.40 -0.91 11.69
N GLY A 158 0.54 0.09 11.93
CA GLY A 158 -0.07 0.89 10.87
C GLY A 158 0.91 1.97 10.37
N GLY A 159 1.12 2.01 9.04
CA GLY A 159 2.04 2.92 8.34
C GLY A 159 3.38 2.23 8.08
N ASP A 160 3.58 1.75 6.86
CA ASP A 160 4.72 0.93 6.40
C ASP A 160 4.88 -0.42 7.13
N THR A 161 4.67 -1.51 6.40
CA THR A 161 4.92 -2.85 6.94
C THR A 161 6.42 -3.11 6.97
N GLN A 162 7.13 -2.63 7.99
CA GLN A 162 8.51 -3.02 8.21
C GLN A 162 8.56 -4.44 8.79
N LEU A 163 8.87 -5.42 7.94
CA LEU A 163 9.36 -6.72 8.40
C LEU A 163 10.82 -6.54 8.84
N LEU A 164 11.04 -6.03 10.05
CA LEU A 164 12.38 -5.85 10.60
C LEU A 164 12.94 -7.18 11.08
N HIS A 165 14.08 -7.56 10.50
CA HIS A 165 14.85 -8.72 10.96
C HIS A 165 16.25 -8.26 11.34
N SER A 166 16.69 -8.63 12.55
CA SER A 166 18.09 -8.54 12.95
C SER A 166 18.87 -9.62 12.21
N ILE A 167 19.95 -9.22 11.55
CA ILE A 167 20.87 -10.12 10.86
C ILE A 167 22.18 -10.08 11.63
N TRP A 168 22.45 -11.16 12.38
CA TRP A 168 23.56 -11.42 13.33
C TRP A 168 23.34 -11.04 14.80
#